data_AF-A0A2S6QUE9-F1
#
_entry.id   AF-A0A2S6QUE9-F1
#
_cell.length_a   1.000
_cell.length_b   1.000
_cell.length_c   1.000
_cell.angle_alpha   90.00
_cell.angle_beta   90.00
_cell.angle_gamma   90.00
#
_symmetry.space_group_name_H-M   'P 1'
#
loop_
_entity.id
_entity.type
_entity.pdbx_description
1 polymer ?
#
loop_
_entity_poly.entity_id
_entity_poly.type
_entity_poly.pdbx_seq_one_letter_code
_entity_poly.pdbx_strand_id
1 'polypeptide(L)' 'MTKVRPWPAEIRVKTEEKILEVDFQDGTSFSLPAELLRVESPSA' A
#
# COMPACT_ATOMS: atom_id res chain seq x y z
N MET A 1 -11.28 -2.21 -23.40
CA MET A 1 -9.91 -2.52 -22.95
C MET A 1 -9.94 -2.71 -21.44
N THR A 2 -9.65 -3.89 -20.93
CA THR A 2 -9.68 -4.21 -19.50
C THR A 2 -8.46 -3.61 -18.83
N LYS A 3 -8.65 -2.67 -17.89
CA LYS A 3 -7.54 -2.08 -17.12
C LYS A 3 -7.01 -3.14 -16.15
N VAL A 4 -5.80 -3.65 -16.42
CA VAL A 4 -5.11 -4.55 -15.49
C VAL A 4 -4.74 -3.72 -14.27
N ARG A 5 -5.22 -4.13 -13.09
CA ARG A 5 -4.79 -3.54 -11.82
C ARG A 5 -3.61 -4.37 -11.31
N PRO A 6 -2.46 -3.74 -11.00
CA PRO A 6 -1.33 -4.49 -10.51
C PRO A 6 -1.71 -5.16 -9.18
N TRP A 7 -1.38 -6.44 -9.06
CA TRP A 7 -1.59 -7.21 -7.83
C TRP A 7 -0.39 -6.98 -6.89
N PRO A 8 -0.62 -6.83 -5.57
CA PRO A 8 0.47 -6.72 -4.61
C PRO A 8 1.26 -8.04 -4.57
N ALA A 9 2.58 -7.93 -4.73
CA ALA A 9 3.52 -9.03 -4.58
C ALA A 9 3.92 -9.23 -3.10
N GLU A 10 4.12 -8.13 -2.36
CA GLU A 10 4.52 -8.18 -0.95
C GLU A 10 3.94 -6.99 -0.17
N ILE A 11 3.68 -7.20 1.12
CA ILE A 11 3.22 -6.18 2.06
C ILE A 11 4.05 -6.28 3.34
N ARG A 12 4.69 -5.18 3.75
CA ARG A 12 5.50 -5.09 4.97
C ARG A 12 5.02 -3.97 5.87
N VAL A 13 4.85 -4.27 7.16
CA VAL A 13 4.50 -3.26 8.17
C VAL A 13 5.75 -2.89 8.95
N LYS A 14 6.17 -1.63 8.83
CA LYS A 14 7.26 -1.07 9.61
C LYS A 14 6.68 -0.27 10.78
N THR A 15 6.55 -0.95 11.91
CA THR A 15 5.84 -0.43 13.10
C THR A 15 6.54 0.76 13.74
N GLU A 16 7.88 0.73 13.81
CA GLU A 16 8.68 1.82 14.37
C GLU A 16 8.56 3.10 13.53
N GLU A 17 8.64 2.96 12.20
CA GLU A 17 8.51 4.06 11.24
C GLU A 17 7.05 4.46 10.96
N LYS A 18 6.07 3.67 11.44
CA LYS A 18 4.63 3.82 11.16
C LYS A 18 4.32 3.87 9.67
N ILE A 19 4.96 3.01 8.88
CA ILE A 19 4.82 2.92 7.43
C ILE A 19 4.34 1.53 7.02
N LEU A 20 3.44 1.47 6.04
CA LEU A 20 3.11 0.28 5.28
C LEU A 20 3.82 0.34 3.93
N GLU A 21 4.67 -0.64 3.65
CA GLU A 21 5.24 -0.82 2.31
C GLU A 21 4.42 -1.84 1.52
N VAL A 22 4.17 -1.53 0.25
CA VAL A 22 3.49 -2.41 -0.69
C VAL A 22 4.29 -2.46 -1.99
N ASP A 23 4.75 -3.65 -2.35
CA ASP A 23 5.40 -3.92 -3.62
C ASP A 23 4.39 -4.56 -4.56
N PHE A 24 4.34 -4.08 -5.81
CA PHE A 24 3.44 -4.57 -6.84
C PHE A 24 4.19 -5.40 -7.89
N GLN A 25 3.47 -6.33 -8.53
CA GLN A 25 4.05 -7.21 -9.55
C GLN A 25 4.56 -6.48 -10.80
N ASP A 26 4.16 -5.23 -11.02
CA ASP A 26 4.67 -4.38 -12.09
C ASP A 26 6.00 -3.68 -11.74
N GLY A 27 6.54 -3.95 -10.55
CA GLY A 27 7.78 -3.36 -10.04
C GLY A 27 7.59 -2.03 -9.33
N THR A 28 6.36 -1.53 -9.19
CA THR A 28 6.08 -0.31 -8.42
C THR A 28 6.06 -0.62 -6.93
N SER A 29 6.66 0.26 -6.13
CA SER A 29 6.64 0.17 -4.66
C SER A 29 6.09 1.46 -4.07
N PHE A 30 5.30 1.32 -3.01
CA PHE A 30 4.72 2.45 -2.27
C PHE A 30 5.02 2.32 -0.79
N SER A 31 5.27 3.46 -0.14
CA SER A 31 5.42 3.59 1.31
C SER A 31 4.33 4.51 1.81
N LEU A 32 3.35 3.94 2.51
CA LEU A 32 2.14 4.64 2.94
C LEU A 32 2.22 4.87 4.45
N PRO A 33 2.21 6.14 4.92
CA PRO A 33 2.13 6.43 6.36
C PRO A 33 0.85 5.87 6.96
N ALA A 34 0.93 5.31 8.17
CA ALA A 34 -0.23 4.77 8.88
C ALA A 34 -1.32 5.82 9.14
N GLU A 35 -0.94 7.10 9.27
CA GLU A 35 -1.88 8.21 9.43
C GLU A 35 -2.72 8.44 8.18
N LEU A 36 -2.11 8.41 6.98
CA LEU A 36 -2.82 8.51 5.71
C LEU A 36 -3.86 7.39 5.58
N LEU A 37 -3.46 6.15 5.87
CA LEU A 37 -4.35 4.98 5.83
C LEU A 37 -5.52 5.10 6.81
N ARG A 38 -5.29 5.69 7.98
CA ARG A 38 -6.34 5.93 8.98
C ARG A 38 -7.33 7.00 8.52
N VAL A 39 -6.85 8.10 7.95
CA VAL A 39 -7.67 9.23 7.50
C VAL A 39 -8.49 8.87 6.26
N GLU A 40 -7.85 8.22 5.28
CA GLU A 40 -8.47 7.85 4.00
C GLU A 40 -9.18 6.49 4.04
N SER A 41 -9.35 5.89 5.24
CA SER A 41 -10.03 4.61 5.39
C SER A 41 -11.48 4.71 4.90
N PRO A 42 -11.89 3.94 3.88
CA PRO A 42 -13.24 3.98 3.34
C PRO A 42 -14.27 3.26 4.21
N SER A 43 -13.86 2.72 5.36
CA SER A 43 -14.74 2.02 6.30
C SER A 43 -15.47 2.96 7.27
N ALA A 44 -15.31 4.28 7.13
CA ALA A 44 -16.08 5.28 7.87
C ALA A 44 -17.51 5.42 7.35
#